data_AF-A0A4V6DHE9-F1
#
_entry.id   AF-A0A4V6DHE9-F1
#
_cell.length_a   1.000
_cell.length_b   1.000
_cell.length_c   1.000
_cell.angle_alpha   90.00
_cell.angle_beta   90.00
_cell.angle_gamma   90.00
#
_symmetry.space_group_name_H-M   'P 1'
#
loop_
_entity.id
_entity.type
_entity.pdbx_description
1 polymer ?
#
loop_
_entity_poly.entity_id
_entity_poly.type
_entity_poly.pdbx_seq_one_letter_code
_entity_poly.pdbx_strand_id
1 'polypeptide(L)'
;MAPAQVVDDVDVDMIQEEDEDQEQRLINEEYKTWKKNSPFLYDMILSTALEWPTLTSQWFPDVKEPEDKNYRIHRLLLGTHTSEGLPNHVQIAEVKIPKSVAPNPDEYNEETGEIGGYGKSSNGQTAAVEFSIVQKIDHPGEVNKARYQPQNPDMIATLCVDGKVLVFDRTKHSLQPTGKVNAQVELIGHKQEGFGLAWNPHEEGCLASGSEDTTVCLWDLKTLQSGSHTLKPARKYTHHTQIVNDVQYHPIAKSFIGTVSDDLTMQIIDVRQSETARAAVIAKRGHMDAINALAFNPTSEVLVATASADKTLGIWDLRNVKEKVHTLEGHNDAVTSLSWHPQEAGILGSGSYDRRVIFWDLSRVGEEQMPDDQEDGPPELLFMHGGHTNHLADFSWNPNEPWLVCSAAEDNLLQIWKVADSIVGKDDGDLPLDEIDR
;
A
#
# COMPACT_ATOMS: atom_id res chain seq x y z
N MET A 1 -11.17 12.91 -55.13
CA MET A 1 -10.38 12.72 -53.90
C MET A 1 -10.59 13.97 -53.08
N ALA A 2 -11.36 13.88 -52.00
CA ALA A 2 -11.43 14.96 -51.02
C ALA A 2 -10.04 15.09 -50.37
N PRO A 3 -9.52 16.30 -50.13
CA PRO A 3 -8.27 16.45 -49.42
C PRO A 3 -8.46 15.97 -47.97
N ALA A 4 -7.53 15.17 -47.48
CA ALA A 4 -7.45 14.82 -46.06
C ALA A 4 -7.29 16.13 -45.28
N GLN A 5 -8.18 16.37 -44.31
CA GLN A 5 -7.98 17.43 -43.33
C GLN A 5 -6.71 17.12 -42.57
N VAL A 6 -5.69 17.95 -42.76
CA VAL A 6 -4.57 18.06 -41.83
C VAL A 6 -5.17 18.74 -40.61
N VAL A 7 -5.37 17.98 -39.54
CA VAL A 7 -5.66 18.56 -38.23
C VAL A 7 -4.34 19.18 -37.78
N ASP A 8 -4.30 20.50 -37.60
CA ASP A 8 -3.08 21.21 -37.19
C ASP A 8 -2.74 20.80 -35.74
N ASP A 9 -1.45 20.68 -35.40
CA ASP A 9 -0.99 20.26 -34.06
C ASP A 9 -1.60 21.13 -32.93
N VAL A 10 -1.90 22.40 -33.23
CA VAL A 10 -2.57 23.33 -32.30
C VAL A 10 -4.01 22.91 -31.98
N ASP A 11 -4.73 22.33 -32.94
CA ASP A 11 -6.10 21.83 -32.71
C ASP A 11 -6.08 20.56 -31.83
N VAL A 12 -5.01 19.75 -31.91
CA VAL A 12 -4.85 18.55 -31.07
C VAL A 12 -4.53 18.94 -29.63
N ASP A 13 -3.61 19.89 -29.43
CA ASP A 13 -3.27 20.42 -28.10
C ASP A 13 -4.49 21.07 -27.43
N MET A 14 -5.28 21.85 -28.18
CA MET A 14 -6.51 22.46 -27.65
C MET A 14 -7.58 21.44 -27.27
N ILE A 15 -7.74 20.35 -28.04
CA ILE A 15 -8.69 19.28 -27.70
C ILE A 15 -8.23 18.53 -26.44
N GLN A 16 -6.93 18.26 -26.30
CA GLN A 16 -6.38 17.65 -25.09
C GLN A 16 -6.58 18.54 -23.86
N GLU A 17 -6.31 19.83 -23.97
CA GLU A 17 -6.56 20.79 -22.89
C GLU A 17 -8.06 20.83 -22.51
N GLU A 18 -8.98 20.80 -23.48
CA GLU A 18 -10.43 20.77 -23.21
C GLU A 18 -10.91 19.47 -22.55
N ASP A 19 -10.33 18.33 -22.92
CA ASP A 19 -10.64 17.02 -22.33
C ASP A 19 -10.10 16.90 -20.89
N GLU A 20 -8.86 17.36 -20.63
CA GLU A 20 -8.27 17.44 -19.29
C GLU A 20 -9.10 18.35 -18.37
N ASP A 21 -9.56 19.50 -18.89
CA ASP A 21 -10.42 20.43 -18.16
C ASP A 21 -11.76 19.80 -17.76
N GLN A 22 -12.35 18.99 -18.64
CA GLN A 22 -13.60 18.28 -18.39
C GLN A 22 -13.40 17.18 -17.35
N GLU A 23 -12.34 16.37 -17.47
CA GLU A 23 -12.02 15.35 -16.48
C GLU A 23 -11.81 15.97 -15.10
N GLN A 24 -11.02 17.05 -15.01
CA GLN A 24 -10.78 17.73 -13.74
C GLN A 24 -12.05 18.31 -13.12
N ARG A 25 -13.02 18.75 -13.92
CA ARG A 25 -14.34 19.18 -13.42
C ARG A 25 -15.13 18.01 -12.83
N LEU A 26 -15.17 16.87 -13.52
CA LEU A 26 -15.84 15.66 -13.04
C LEU A 26 -15.22 15.18 -11.72
N ILE A 27 -13.88 15.09 -11.65
CA ILE A 27 -13.15 14.72 -10.42
C ILE A 27 -13.54 15.64 -9.26
N ASN A 28 -13.60 16.95 -9.49
CA ASN A 28 -13.97 17.92 -8.47
C ASN A 28 -15.44 17.79 -8.02
N GLU A 29 -16.36 17.39 -8.90
CA GLU A 29 -17.76 17.15 -8.56
C GLU A 29 -17.95 15.86 -7.77
N GLU A 30 -17.26 14.78 -8.15
CA GLU A 30 -17.19 13.53 -7.40
C GLU A 30 -16.64 13.76 -5.99
N TYR A 31 -15.52 14.47 -5.87
CA TYR A 31 -14.90 14.76 -4.58
C TYR A 31 -15.81 15.59 -3.67
N LYS A 32 -16.56 16.56 -4.21
CA LYS A 32 -17.56 17.31 -3.44
C LYS A 32 -18.69 16.42 -2.94
N THR A 33 -19.10 15.44 -3.73
CA THR A 33 -20.14 14.47 -3.36
C THR A 33 -19.62 13.53 -2.28
N TRP A 34 -18.44 12.95 -2.48
CA TRP A 34 -17.73 12.14 -1.49
C TRP A 34 -17.60 12.88 -0.15
N LYS A 35 -17.16 14.14 -0.17
CA LYS A 35 -16.98 14.95 1.05
C LYS A 35 -18.28 15.18 1.83
N LYS A 36 -19.43 15.23 1.16
CA LYS A 36 -20.74 15.32 1.83
C LYS A 36 -21.13 13.99 2.47
N ASN A 37 -20.74 12.88 1.85
CA ASN A 37 -21.09 11.53 2.28
C ASN A 37 -20.08 10.93 3.27
N SER A 38 -18.87 11.51 3.38
CA SER A 38 -17.80 10.98 4.23
C SER A 38 -18.19 10.76 5.70
N PRO A 39 -19.05 11.57 6.35
CA PRO A 39 -19.48 11.29 7.73
C PRO A 39 -20.26 9.96 7.89
N PHE A 40 -20.82 9.40 6.81
CA PHE A 40 -21.52 8.12 6.84
C PHE A 40 -20.61 6.94 6.49
N LEU A 41 -19.45 7.22 5.87
CA LEU A 41 -18.55 6.21 5.31
C LEU A 41 -17.32 5.97 6.17
N TYR A 42 -16.95 6.93 7.03
CA TYR A 42 -15.72 6.91 7.81
C TYR A 42 -15.98 7.27 9.26
N ASP A 43 -15.46 6.48 10.19
CA ASP A 43 -15.36 6.86 11.60
C ASP A 43 -14.26 7.90 11.82
N MET A 44 -13.25 7.90 10.96
CA MET A 44 -12.11 8.80 11.08
C MET A 44 -11.59 9.15 9.69
N ILE A 45 -11.30 10.44 9.47
CA ILE A 45 -10.55 10.87 8.31
C ILE A 45 -9.67 12.08 8.63
N LEU A 46 -8.41 11.99 8.23
CA LEU A 46 -7.46 13.07 8.21
C LEU A 46 -6.94 13.21 6.78
N SER A 47 -7.05 14.40 6.22
CA SER A 47 -6.44 14.76 4.94
C SER A 47 -5.34 15.79 5.22
N THR A 48 -4.12 15.52 4.75
CA THR A 48 -2.99 16.43 4.90
C THR A 48 -2.20 16.51 3.60
N ALA A 49 -1.77 17.71 3.23
CA ALA A 49 -0.91 17.92 2.07
C ALA A 49 0.55 17.85 2.51
N LEU A 50 1.31 16.94 1.91
CA LEU A 50 2.74 16.87 2.10
C LEU A 50 3.44 18.00 1.33
N GLU A 51 4.64 18.36 1.78
CA GLU A 51 5.50 19.33 1.07
C GLU A 51 5.84 18.83 -0.34
N TRP A 52 6.09 17.52 -0.46
CA TRP A 52 6.39 16.80 -1.69
C TRP A 52 5.60 15.50 -1.71
N PRO A 53 5.24 14.99 -2.90
CA PRO A 53 4.54 13.72 -3.00
C PRO A 53 5.41 12.58 -2.47
N THR A 54 4.74 11.49 -2.12
CA THR A 54 5.38 10.28 -1.60
C THR A 54 4.97 9.08 -2.45
N LEU A 55 5.96 8.33 -2.92
CA LEU A 55 5.75 7.12 -3.72
C LEU A 55 5.58 5.85 -2.85
N THR A 56 5.70 6.00 -1.53
CA THR A 56 5.74 4.88 -0.60
C THR A 56 5.10 5.24 0.72
N SER A 57 4.27 4.34 1.25
CA SER A 57 3.74 4.46 2.60
C SER A 57 3.77 3.11 3.32
N GLN A 58 4.11 3.12 4.60
CA GLN A 58 4.05 1.92 5.44
C GLN A 58 3.85 2.29 6.91
N TRP A 59 2.84 1.70 7.56
CA TRP A 59 2.71 1.81 9.02
C TRP A 59 3.79 1.01 9.74
N PHE A 60 4.45 1.64 10.70
CA PHE A 60 5.28 0.92 11.67
C PHE A 60 4.41 0.04 12.58
N PRO A 61 4.98 -1.06 13.10
CA PRO A 61 4.24 -2.00 13.93
C PRO A 61 4.10 -1.55 15.38
N ASP A 62 4.92 -0.61 15.85
CA ASP A 62 4.85 -0.12 17.23
C ASP A 62 3.80 0.96 17.44
N VAL A 63 3.22 0.95 18.65
CA VAL A 63 2.27 1.93 19.14
C VAL A 63 2.74 2.42 20.49
N LYS A 64 2.78 3.74 20.68
CA LYS A 64 3.07 4.35 21.97
C LYS A 64 1.78 4.89 22.58
N GLU A 65 1.51 4.49 23.82
CA GLU A 65 0.37 4.97 24.59
C GLU A 65 0.83 5.82 25.79
N PRO A 66 0.73 7.15 25.74
CA PRO A 66 0.97 7.97 26.91
C PRO A 66 -0.15 7.79 27.96
N GLU A 67 0.20 7.56 29.23
CA GLU A 67 -0.74 7.23 30.31
C GLU A 67 -1.82 8.31 30.53
N ASP A 68 -1.48 9.60 30.38
CA ASP A 68 -2.39 10.73 30.62
C ASP A 68 -2.97 11.35 29.33
N LYS A 69 -2.95 10.62 28.21
CA LYS A 69 -3.46 11.12 26.92
C LYS A 69 -4.55 10.23 26.35
N ASN A 70 -5.57 10.86 25.77
CA ASN A 70 -6.69 10.22 25.08
C ASN A 70 -6.37 9.88 23.61
N TYR A 71 -5.08 9.68 23.28
CA TYR A 71 -4.64 9.25 21.97
C TYR A 71 -3.51 8.23 22.07
N ARG A 72 -3.36 7.43 21.03
CA ARG A 72 -2.22 6.56 20.74
C ARG A 72 -1.33 7.23 19.70
N ILE A 73 -0.03 6.99 19.76
CA ILE A 73 0.92 7.50 18.76
C ILE A 73 1.37 6.32 17.91
N HIS A 74 1.05 6.38 16.63
CA HIS A 74 1.51 5.46 15.59
C HIS A 74 2.59 6.15 14.76
N ARG A 75 3.38 5.38 14.02
CA ARG A 75 4.39 5.92 13.10
C ARG A 75 4.15 5.47 11.68
N LEU A 76 4.45 6.37 10.73
CA LEU A 76 4.42 6.12 9.29
C LEU A 76 5.82 6.30 8.70
N LEU A 77 6.19 5.38 7.83
CA LEU A 77 7.35 5.48 6.95
C LEU A 77 6.90 6.04 5.61
N LEU A 78 7.51 7.15 5.20
CA LEU A 78 7.23 7.83 3.94
C LEU A 78 8.53 8.14 3.21
N GLY A 79 8.43 8.41 1.92
CA GLY A 79 9.51 8.95 1.07
C GLY A 79 9.18 10.35 0.56
N THR A 80 10.14 11.01 -0.10
CA THR A 80 9.85 12.19 -0.93
C THR A 80 10.14 11.89 -2.38
N HIS A 81 9.39 12.57 -3.25
CA HIS A 81 9.71 12.75 -4.67
C HIS A 81 9.74 14.26 -4.94
N THR A 82 10.94 14.86 -4.94
CA THR A 82 11.11 16.30 -5.16
C THR A 82 11.42 16.64 -6.61
N SER A 83 11.19 17.89 -7.01
CA SER A 83 11.73 18.41 -8.27
C SER A 83 13.26 18.33 -8.33
N GLU A 84 13.80 18.33 -9.55
CA GLU A 84 15.25 18.22 -9.80
C GLU A 84 16.09 19.21 -8.98
N GLY A 85 17.15 18.69 -8.35
CA GLY A 85 18.10 19.49 -7.58
C GLY A 85 17.70 19.82 -6.14
N LEU A 86 16.48 19.48 -5.73
CA LEU A 86 16.07 19.55 -4.32
C LEU A 86 16.43 18.27 -3.56
N PRO A 87 16.70 18.36 -2.25
CA PRO A 87 17.07 17.20 -1.45
C PRO A 87 15.86 16.31 -1.17
N ASN A 88 16.05 15.00 -1.38
CA ASN A 88 15.07 13.99 -1.02
C ASN A 88 15.36 13.39 0.35
N HIS A 89 14.33 12.83 0.97
CA HIS A 89 14.41 12.30 2.32
C HIS A 89 13.57 11.03 2.51
N VAL A 90 14.10 10.12 3.32
CA VAL A 90 13.26 9.14 4.02
C VAL A 90 12.64 9.85 5.22
N GLN A 91 11.33 9.77 5.38
CA GLN A 91 10.58 10.49 6.41
C GLN A 91 9.92 9.51 7.37
N ILE A 92 9.99 9.82 8.66
CA ILE A 92 9.20 9.16 9.69
C ILE A 92 8.22 10.19 10.23
N ALA A 93 6.94 9.89 10.12
CA ALA A 93 5.87 10.69 10.69
C ALA A 93 5.27 10.02 11.92
N GLU A 94 4.83 10.83 12.87
CA GLU A 94 3.96 10.41 13.96
C GLU A 94 2.52 10.79 13.64
N VAL A 95 1.61 9.87 13.94
CA VAL A 95 0.17 10.05 13.82
C VAL A 95 -0.44 9.82 15.19
N LYS A 96 -1.06 10.84 15.75
CA LYS A 96 -1.81 10.73 17.01
C LYS A 96 -3.24 10.35 16.67
N ILE A 97 -3.68 9.20 17.15
CA ILE A 97 -4.99 8.63 16.86
C ILE A 97 -5.79 8.63 18.16
N PRO A 98 -6.99 9.25 18.21
CA PRO A 98 -7.82 9.25 19.40
C PRO A 98 -8.13 7.82 19.86
N LYS A 99 -8.09 7.57 21.17
CA LYS A 99 -8.55 6.30 21.73
C LYS A 99 -10.07 6.20 21.56
N SER A 100 -10.57 5.08 21.06
CA SER A 100 -12.00 4.77 21.10
C SER A 100 -12.43 4.63 22.56
N VAL A 101 -13.33 5.50 23.03
CA VAL A 101 -13.95 5.35 24.35
C VAL A 101 -15.26 4.61 24.14
N ALA A 102 -15.48 3.50 24.84
CA ALA A 102 -16.75 2.79 24.79
C ALA A 102 -17.89 3.74 25.20
N PRO A 103 -19.04 3.75 24.50
CA PRO A 103 -20.17 4.60 24.87
C PRO A 103 -20.57 4.31 26.32
N ASN A 104 -20.52 5.32 27.19
CA ASN A 104 -20.99 5.19 28.56
C ASN A 104 -22.46 5.61 28.64
N PRO A 105 -23.41 4.72 28.98
CA PRO A 105 -24.83 5.06 29.10
C PRO A 105 -25.12 6.24 30.04
N ASP A 106 -24.26 6.46 31.04
CA ASP A 106 -24.36 7.59 31.98
C ASP A 106 -24.06 8.96 31.33
N GLU A 107 -23.46 8.97 30.13
CA GLU A 107 -23.18 10.18 29.35
C GLU A 107 -24.26 10.49 28.30
N TYR A 108 -25.40 9.78 28.35
CA TYR A 108 -26.54 10.07 27.47
C TYR A 108 -27.07 11.48 27.69
N ASN A 109 -27.10 12.28 26.64
CA ASN A 109 -27.69 13.61 26.65
C ASN A 109 -29.13 13.54 26.11
N GLU A 110 -30.12 13.74 26.98
CA GLU A 110 -31.55 13.75 26.61
C GLU A 110 -31.92 14.83 25.58
N GLU A 111 -31.16 15.94 25.48
CA GLU A 111 -31.44 17.00 24.50
C GLU A 111 -30.91 16.69 23.10
N THR A 112 -29.78 15.99 22.99
CA THR A 112 -29.17 15.65 21.69
C THR A 112 -29.45 14.22 21.24
N GLY A 113 -29.92 13.35 22.14
CA GLY A 113 -30.12 11.93 21.88
C GLY A 113 -28.80 11.16 21.69
N GLU A 114 -27.67 11.74 22.06
CA GLU A 114 -26.34 11.17 21.84
C GLU A 114 -25.76 10.61 23.14
N ILE A 115 -25.17 9.41 23.06
CA ILE A 115 -24.30 8.86 24.10
C ILE A 115 -22.87 9.26 23.73
N GLY A 116 -22.24 10.13 24.53
CA GLY A 116 -20.80 10.44 24.49
C GLY A 116 -20.08 10.31 23.14
N GLY A 117 -20.04 11.38 22.34
CA GLY A 117 -19.30 11.39 21.08
C GLY A 117 -17.79 11.13 21.26
N TYR A 118 -17.15 10.66 20.18
CA TYR A 118 -15.73 10.34 20.09
C TYR A 118 -14.85 11.30 20.92
N GLY A 119 -14.09 10.75 21.88
CA GLY A 119 -12.91 11.40 22.45
C GLY A 119 -13.09 12.30 23.67
N LYS A 120 -14.21 12.30 24.40
CA LYS A 120 -14.27 13.04 25.68
C LYS A 120 -13.21 12.55 26.67
N SER A 121 -12.18 13.37 26.89
CA SER A 121 -11.29 13.23 28.06
C SER A 121 -12.00 13.70 29.33
N SER A 122 -11.47 13.34 30.50
CA SER A 122 -11.91 13.86 31.82
C SER A 122 -11.90 15.40 31.92
N ASN A 123 -11.30 16.09 30.95
CA ASN A 123 -11.22 17.54 30.85
C ASN A 123 -12.09 18.14 29.72
N GLY A 124 -12.92 17.34 29.05
CA GLY A 124 -13.86 17.80 28.01
C GLY A 124 -13.22 18.16 26.65
N GLN A 125 -11.96 17.80 26.41
CA GLN A 125 -11.32 17.98 25.10
C GLN A 125 -11.33 16.68 24.30
N THR A 126 -11.92 16.73 23.11
CA THR A 126 -11.83 15.70 22.06
C THR A 126 -10.42 15.70 21.47
N ALA A 127 -9.71 14.57 21.53
CA ALA A 127 -8.48 14.43 20.76
C ALA A 127 -8.82 14.45 19.27
N ALA A 128 -8.20 15.35 18.52
CA ALA A 128 -8.21 15.30 17.07
C ALA A 128 -7.06 14.39 16.59
N VAL A 129 -7.21 13.83 15.38
CA VAL A 129 -6.11 13.15 14.72
C VAL A 129 -5.06 14.20 14.34
N GLU A 130 -3.81 13.97 14.71
CA GLU A 130 -2.70 14.87 14.38
C GLU A 130 -1.62 14.13 13.60
N PHE A 131 -1.11 14.75 12.55
CA PHE A 131 0.01 14.24 11.75
C PHE A 131 1.20 15.18 11.84
N SER A 132 2.40 14.64 12.02
CA SER A 132 3.64 15.42 11.99
C SER A 132 4.83 14.60 11.54
N ILE A 133 5.69 15.17 10.68
CA ILE A 133 6.97 14.56 10.32
C ILE A 133 7.97 14.83 11.44
N VAL A 134 8.47 13.77 12.07
CA VAL A 134 9.35 13.87 13.25
C VAL A 134 10.82 13.58 12.94
N GLN A 135 11.09 12.90 11.82
CA GLN A 135 12.45 12.63 11.37
C GLN A 135 12.55 12.69 9.84
N LYS A 136 13.61 13.32 9.33
CA LYS A 136 14.00 13.31 7.91
C LYS A 136 15.45 12.84 7.79
N ILE A 137 15.69 11.80 6.97
CA ILE A 137 17.01 11.24 6.69
C ILE A 137 17.37 11.53 5.23
N ASP A 138 18.54 12.14 4.98
CA ASP A 138 19.00 12.52 3.64
C ASP A 138 19.06 11.31 2.69
N HIS A 139 18.47 11.43 1.49
CA HIS A 139 18.43 10.40 0.44
C HIS A 139 18.89 10.99 -0.91
N PRO A 140 19.65 10.24 -1.75
CA PRO A 140 20.34 10.82 -2.92
C PRO A 140 19.44 11.15 -4.11
N GLY A 141 18.19 10.72 -4.10
CA GLY A 141 17.19 10.93 -5.13
C GLY A 141 15.81 10.56 -4.59
N GLU A 142 14.83 10.37 -5.45
CA GLU A 142 13.49 9.98 -5.04
C GLU A 142 13.50 8.63 -4.31
N VAL A 143 12.53 8.44 -3.43
CA VAL A 143 12.38 7.20 -2.65
C VAL A 143 11.26 6.37 -3.29
N ASN A 144 11.61 5.56 -4.29
CA ASN A 144 10.65 4.74 -5.05
C ASN A 144 9.87 3.78 -4.15
N LYS A 145 10.57 3.11 -3.23
CA LYS A 145 9.98 2.25 -2.21
C LYS A 145 10.81 2.30 -0.93
N ALA A 146 10.14 2.32 0.23
CA ALA A 146 10.79 2.22 1.53
C ALA A 146 10.08 1.17 2.38
N ARG A 147 10.82 0.22 2.95
CA ARG A 147 10.27 -0.83 3.81
C ARG A 147 11.14 -1.03 5.04
N TYR A 148 10.53 -1.13 6.22
CA TYR A 148 11.24 -1.52 7.44
C TYR A 148 11.43 -3.03 7.51
N GLN A 149 12.46 -3.46 8.22
CA GLN A 149 12.74 -4.86 8.46
C GLN A 149 11.81 -5.42 9.56
N PRO A 150 11.04 -6.49 9.32
CA PRO A 150 10.05 -7.00 10.27
C PRO A 150 10.60 -7.34 11.67
N GLN A 151 11.82 -7.88 11.75
CA GLN A 151 12.43 -8.28 13.03
C GLN A 151 13.08 -7.10 13.77
N ASN A 152 13.38 -6.00 13.07
CA ASN A 152 13.93 -4.78 13.63
C ASN A 152 13.46 -3.57 12.82
N PRO A 153 12.30 -2.97 13.16
CA PRO A 153 11.72 -1.88 12.39
C PRO A 153 12.59 -0.61 12.28
N ASP A 154 13.63 -0.45 13.11
CA ASP A 154 14.55 0.67 12.96
C ASP A 154 15.48 0.54 11.73
N MET A 155 15.62 -0.68 11.19
CA MET A 155 16.29 -0.94 9.93
C MET A 155 15.33 -0.70 8.76
N ILE A 156 15.68 0.21 7.86
CA ILE A 156 14.85 0.62 6.71
C ILE A 156 15.65 0.40 5.44
N ALA A 157 15.08 -0.33 4.48
CA ALA A 157 15.62 -0.41 3.12
C ALA A 157 14.85 0.55 2.22
N THR A 158 15.56 1.23 1.31
CA THR A 158 14.97 2.04 0.25
C THR A 158 15.53 1.68 -1.11
N LEU A 159 14.71 1.70 -2.14
CA LEU A 159 15.13 1.50 -3.53
C LEU A 159 15.25 2.87 -4.22
N CYS A 160 16.41 3.14 -4.82
CA CYS A 160 16.74 4.41 -5.46
C CYS A 160 16.51 4.37 -6.97
N VAL A 161 16.38 5.55 -7.56
CA VAL A 161 16.31 5.80 -9.02
C VAL A 161 17.54 5.31 -9.82
N ASP A 162 18.67 5.03 -9.15
CA ASP A 162 19.86 4.47 -9.81
C ASP A 162 19.97 2.93 -9.67
N GLY A 163 18.93 2.30 -9.10
CA GLY A 163 18.86 0.86 -8.85
C GLY A 163 19.59 0.39 -7.60
N LYS A 164 20.30 1.26 -6.87
CA LYS A 164 20.86 0.86 -5.57
C LYS A 164 19.73 0.69 -4.56
N VAL A 165 19.91 -0.26 -3.66
CA VAL A 165 19.12 -0.32 -2.43
C VAL A 165 19.98 0.22 -1.29
N LEU A 166 19.48 1.20 -0.56
CA LEU A 166 20.15 1.75 0.62
C LEU A 166 19.52 1.19 1.88
N VAL A 167 20.34 0.84 2.87
CA VAL A 167 19.87 0.38 4.17
C VAL A 167 20.27 1.39 5.23
N PHE A 168 19.26 1.90 5.94
CA PHE A 168 19.38 2.86 7.02
C PHE A 168 19.04 2.21 8.37
N ASP A 169 19.81 2.51 9.41
CA ASP A 169 19.45 2.34 10.81
C ASP A 169 19.03 3.70 11.32
N ARG A 170 17.72 3.96 11.38
CA ARG A 170 17.20 5.30 11.65
C ARG A 170 17.67 5.88 12.98
N THR A 171 18.06 5.03 13.95
CA THR A 171 18.51 5.47 15.28
C THR A 171 19.90 6.12 15.24
N LYS A 172 20.67 5.84 14.18
CA LYS A 172 21.99 6.43 13.92
C LYS A 172 21.93 7.76 13.16
N HIS A 173 20.74 8.24 12.85
CA HIS A 173 20.52 9.52 12.17
C HIS A 173 19.88 10.52 13.12
N SER A 174 20.20 11.80 12.92
CA SER A 174 19.50 12.90 13.60
C SER A 174 18.03 12.96 13.18
N LEU A 175 17.23 13.68 13.98
CA LEU A 175 15.83 13.96 13.61
C LEU A 175 15.74 14.92 12.42
N GLN A 176 16.71 15.85 12.31
CA GLN A 176 16.78 16.81 11.22
C GLN A 176 17.82 16.37 10.18
N PRO A 177 17.64 16.71 8.90
CA PRO A 177 18.57 16.33 7.84
C PRO A 177 19.91 17.04 8.02
N THR A 178 20.98 16.38 7.58
CA THR A 178 22.36 16.86 7.70
C THR A 178 22.90 17.39 6.37
N GLY A 179 22.17 17.18 5.27
CA GLY A 179 22.60 17.45 3.90
C GLY A 179 23.60 16.42 3.36
N LYS A 180 23.79 15.29 4.05
CA LYS A 180 24.71 14.22 3.64
C LYS A 180 24.05 12.86 3.76
N VAL A 181 23.95 12.17 2.63
CA VAL A 181 23.51 10.77 2.60
C VAL A 181 24.53 9.91 3.34
N ASN A 182 24.07 9.14 4.32
CA ASN A 182 24.92 8.30 5.17
C ASN A 182 24.25 6.94 5.46
N ALA A 183 23.94 6.19 4.41
CA ALA A 183 23.40 4.84 4.55
C ALA A 183 24.41 3.91 5.26
N GLN A 184 23.91 2.98 6.08
CA GLN A 184 24.77 2.00 6.75
C GLN A 184 25.33 1.00 5.74
N VAL A 185 24.51 0.61 4.74
CA VAL A 185 24.90 -0.31 3.67
C VAL A 185 24.29 0.14 2.35
N GLU A 186 25.09 0.10 1.28
CA GLU A 186 24.66 0.24 -0.11
C GLU A 186 24.67 -1.13 -0.79
N LEU A 187 23.52 -1.56 -1.28
CA LEU A 187 23.36 -2.81 -2.00
C LEU A 187 23.44 -2.53 -3.51
N ILE A 188 24.51 -3.02 -4.15
CA ILE A 188 24.86 -2.68 -5.53
C ILE A 188 24.76 -3.93 -6.40
N GLY A 189 23.82 -3.93 -7.35
CA GLY A 189 23.57 -5.09 -8.21
C GLY A 189 22.57 -4.89 -9.34
N HIS A 190 21.53 -4.08 -9.15
CA HIS A 190 20.66 -3.64 -10.24
C HIS A 190 21.35 -2.56 -11.10
N LYS A 191 20.83 -2.39 -12.32
CA LYS A 191 21.36 -1.42 -13.31
C LYS A 191 20.38 -0.30 -13.65
N GLN A 192 19.13 -0.45 -13.24
CA GLN A 192 18.03 0.50 -13.44
C GLN A 192 17.23 0.54 -12.14
N GLU A 193 16.33 1.50 -12.02
CA GLU A 193 15.47 1.62 -10.86
C GLU A 193 14.46 0.48 -10.73
N GLY A 194 13.57 0.59 -9.74
CA GLY A 194 12.47 -0.33 -9.55
C GLY A 194 11.62 0.04 -8.35
N PHE A 195 10.60 -0.78 -8.11
CA PHE A 195 9.65 -0.62 -7.00
C PHE A 195 9.52 -1.88 -6.13
N GLY A 196 9.89 -3.05 -6.65
CA GLY A 196 9.85 -4.30 -5.90
C GLY A 196 10.89 -4.32 -4.78
N LEU A 197 10.46 -4.27 -3.53
CA LEU A 197 11.32 -4.30 -2.36
C LEU A 197 10.62 -4.98 -1.18
N ALA A 198 11.16 -6.12 -0.73
CA ALA A 198 10.59 -6.86 0.40
C ALA A 198 11.67 -7.45 1.31
N TRP A 199 11.57 -7.19 2.61
CA TRP A 199 12.33 -7.90 3.62
C TRP A 199 11.83 -9.32 3.79
N ASN A 200 12.73 -10.24 4.12
CA ASN A 200 12.38 -11.59 4.48
C ASN A 200 11.78 -11.61 5.90
N PRO A 201 10.49 -12.00 6.08
CA PRO A 201 9.88 -12.06 7.40
C PRO A 201 10.43 -13.20 8.26
N HIS A 202 11.11 -14.19 7.66
CA HIS A 202 11.60 -15.38 8.34
C HIS A 202 13.07 -15.30 8.77
N GLU A 203 13.87 -14.47 8.09
CA GLU A 203 15.30 -14.38 8.31
C GLU A 203 15.76 -12.92 8.41
N GLU A 204 16.21 -12.54 9.60
CA GLU A 204 16.73 -11.22 9.89
C GLU A 204 17.86 -10.84 8.93
N GLY A 205 17.84 -9.62 8.38
CA GLY A 205 18.88 -9.07 7.52
C GLY A 205 18.83 -9.56 6.07
N CYS A 206 17.84 -10.35 5.67
CA CYS A 206 17.66 -10.78 4.29
C CYS A 206 16.54 -9.98 3.60
N LEU A 207 16.74 -9.59 2.35
CA LEU A 207 15.73 -8.90 1.55
C LEU A 207 15.81 -9.29 0.07
N ALA A 208 14.75 -9.00 -0.68
CA ALA A 208 14.61 -9.21 -2.10
C ALA A 208 14.26 -7.88 -2.77
N SER A 209 14.77 -7.65 -3.96
CA SER A 209 14.42 -6.50 -4.79
C SER A 209 14.19 -6.90 -6.25
N GLY A 210 13.23 -6.27 -6.90
CA GLY A 210 12.93 -6.34 -8.33
C GLY A 210 13.19 -4.99 -9.01
N SER A 211 13.53 -5.01 -10.30
CA SER A 211 13.97 -3.82 -11.03
C SER A 211 13.56 -3.87 -12.50
N GLU A 212 13.55 -2.69 -13.12
CA GLU A 212 13.45 -2.50 -14.57
C GLU A 212 14.59 -3.13 -15.35
N ASP A 213 15.70 -3.48 -14.69
CA ASP A 213 16.75 -4.31 -15.31
C ASP A 213 16.34 -5.78 -15.54
N THR A 214 15.06 -6.11 -15.34
CA THR A 214 14.42 -7.42 -15.53
C THR A 214 14.86 -8.49 -14.55
N THR A 215 15.58 -8.11 -13.48
CA THR A 215 16.18 -9.06 -12.55
C THR A 215 15.61 -8.95 -11.14
N VAL A 216 15.73 -10.06 -10.40
CA VAL A 216 15.45 -10.11 -8.97
C VAL A 216 16.74 -10.38 -8.22
N CYS A 217 17.10 -9.53 -7.27
CA CYS A 217 18.28 -9.70 -6.44
C CYS A 217 17.88 -10.11 -5.02
N LEU A 218 18.57 -11.10 -4.46
CA LEU A 218 18.49 -11.46 -3.05
C LEU A 218 19.73 -10.99 -2.32
N TRP A 219 19.52 -10.41 -1.16
CA TRP A 219 20.56 -9.77 -0.35
C TRP A 219 20.58 -10.40 1.04
N ASP A 220 21.77 -10.60 1.58
CA ASP A 220 21.97 -11.07 2.96
C ASP A 220 23.00 -10.17 3.65
N LEU A 221 22.51 -9.29 4.52
CA LEU A 221 23.35 -8.34 5.26
C LEU A 221 24.37 -9.02 6.17
N LYS A 222 24.19 -10.30 6.54
CA LYS A 222 25.16 -11.06 7.35
C LYS A 222 26.44 -11.37 6.57
N THR A 223 26.39 -11.31 5.25
CA THR A 223 27.57 -11.53 4.38
C THR A 223 28.40 -10.27 4.20
N LEU A 224 27.99 -9.14 4.77
CA LEU A 224 28.73 -7.89 4.73
C LEU A 224 30.09 -8.05 5.43
N GLN A 225 31.16 -7.81 4.68
CA GLN A 225 32.52 -7.87 5.22
C GLN A 225 32.78 -6.72 6.19
N SER A 226 33.49 -6.99 7.28
CA SER A 226 33.83 -5.97 8.28
C SER A 226 34.52 -4.76 7.64
N GLY A 227 33.96 -3.57 7.84
CA GLY A 227 34.49 -2.31 7.29
C GLY A 227 34.05 -1.99 5.85
N SER A 228 33.30 -2.88 5.18
CA SER A 228 32.64 -2.55 3.92
C SER A 228 31.30 -1.88 4.18
N HIS A 229 30.99 -0.84 3.38
CA HIS A 229 29.66 -0.24 3.29
C HIS A 229 28.89 -0.69 2.06
N THR A 230 29.48 -1.56 1.23
CA THR A 230 28.85 -2.04 -0.02
C THR A 230 28.64 -3.54 0.03
N LEU A 231 27.50 -3.99 -0.47
CA LEU A 231 27.13 -5.40 -0.57
C LEU A 231 26.68 -5.74 -1.99
N LYS A 232 27.15 -6.89 -2.50
CA LYS A 232 26.68 -7.47 -3.77
C LYS A 232 25.55 -8.47 -3.52
N PRO A 233 24.68 -8.73 -4.50
CA PRO A 233 23.59 -9.67 -4.31
C PRO A 233 24.15 -11.07 -4.02
N ALA A 234 23.59 -11.74 -3.02
CA ALA A 234 23.89 -13.13 -2.70
C ALA A 234 23.43 -14.06 -3.84
N ARG A 235 22.31 -13.72 -4.48
CA ARG A 235 21.80 -14.37 -5.70
C ARG A 235 21.12 -13.36 -6.61
N LYS A 236 21.23 -13.58 -7.92
CA LYS A 236 20.56 -12.79 -8.96
C LYS A 236 19.79 -13.73 -9.88
N TYR A 237 18.50 -13.48 -10.02
CA TYR A 237 17.56 -14.22 -10.86
C TYR A 237 17.24 -13.45 -12.13
N THR A 238 17.12 -14.18 -13.24
CA THR A 238 16.92 -13.63 -14.60
C THR A 238 15.83 -14.42 -15.34
N HIS A 239 14.77 -14.79 -14.64
CA HIS A 239 13.67 -15.60 -15.19
C HIS A 239 12.55 -14.76 -15.82
N HIS A 240 12.48 -13.46 -15.53
CA HIS A 240 11.58 -12.53 -16.21
C HIS A 240 12.20 -11.99 -17.49
N THR A 241 11.33 -11.57 -18.42
CA THR A 241 11.75 -11.05 -19.74
C THR A 241 11.51 -9.55 -19.89
N GLN A 242 10.81 -8.93 -18.94
CA GLN A 242 10.56 -7.49 -18.85
C GLN A 242 10.70 -7.01 -17.40
N ILE A 243 10.32 -5.76 -17.12
CA ILE A 243 10.43 -5.09 -15.81
C ILE A 243 9.82 -5.96 -14.72
N VAL A 244 10.50 -6.08 -13.56
CA VAL A 244 9.95 -6.75 -12.39
C VAL A 244 9.34 -5.69 -11.47
N ASN A 245 8.00 -5.62 -11.46
CA ASN A 245 7.26 -4.56 -10.79
C ASN A 245 7.23 -4.73 -9.28
N ASP A 246 7.03 -5.97 -8.82
CA ASP A 246 6.91 -6.25 -7.39
C ASP A 246 7.49 -7.62 -7.01
N VAL A 247 7.95 -7.71 -5.76
CA VAL A 247 8.52 -8.93 -5.16
C VAL A 247 8.04 -9.05 -3.71
N GLN A 248 7.66 -10.25 -3.30
CA GLN A 248 7.25 -10.50 -1.92
C GLN A 248 7.77 -11.85 -1.43
N TYR A 249 8.32 -11.88 -0.22
CA TYR A 249 8.54 -13.15 0.47
C TYR A 249 7.19 -13.74 0.89
N HIS A 250 7.04 -15.05 0.73
CA HIS A 250 5.86 -15.72 1.21
C HIS A 250 5.81 -15.67 2.77
N PRO A 251 4.69 -15.24 3.39
CA PRO A 251 4.60 -15.02 4.84
C PRO A 251 4.68 -16.30 5.68
N ILE A 252 4.27 -17.45 5.12
CA ILE A 252 4.33 -18.78 5.76
C ILE A 252 5.48 -19.65 5.21
N ALA A 253 5.51 -19.91 3.89
CA ALA A 253 6.51 -20.75 3.24
C ALA A 253 7.87 -20.03 3.05
N LYS A 254 8.81 -20.27 3.95
CA LYS A 254 10.12 -19.58 4.02
C LYS A 254 10.97 -19.60 2.75
N SER A 255 10.76 -20.59 1.89
CA SER A 255 11.57 -20.80 0.69
C SER A 255 11.01 -20.12 -0.56
N PHE A 256 9.82 -19.54 -0.48
CA PHE A 256 9.14 -18.98 -1.64
C PHE A 256 9.17 -17.47 -1.67
N ILE A 257 9.45 -16.93 -2.86
CA ILE A 257 9.36 -15.51 -3.18
C ILE A 257 8.49 -15.40 -4.43
N GLY A 258 7.42 -14.63 -4.35
CA GLY A 258 6.60 -14.31 -5.50
C GLY A 258 7.11 -13.05 -6.19
N THR A 259 7.01 -13.02 -7.51
CA THR A 259 7.46 -11.93 -8.37
C THR A 259 6.48 -11.73 -9.51
N VAL A 260 6.28 -10.48 -9.92
CA VAL A 260 5.39 -10.11 -11.03
C VAL A 260 6.05 -9.10 -11.96
N SER A 261 5.61 -9.07 -13.21
CA SER A 261 6.31 -8.36 -14.28
C SER A 261 5.38 -7.91 -15.41
N ASP A 262 5.85 -6.93 -16.18
CA ASP A 262 5.32 -6.51 -17.47
C ASP A 262 5.27 -7.65 -18.51
N ASP A 263 6.00 -8.74 -18.29
CA ASP A 263 5.91 -9.93 -19.15
C ASP A 263 4.63 -10.76 -18.97
N LEU A 264 3.64 -10.23 -18.24
CA LEU A 264 2.32 -10.80 -17.99
C LEU A 264 2.36 -12.09 -17.15
N THR A 265 3.44 -12.30 -16.38
CA THR A 265 3.60 -13.49 -15.55
C THR A 265 3.74 -13.18 -14.08
N MET A 266 3.08 -14.01 -13.27
CA MET A 266 3.42 -14.20 -11.86
C MET A 266 4.31 -15.43 -11.76
N GLN A 267 5.47 -15.28 -11.14
CA GLN A 267 6.44 -16.35 -10.96
C GLN A 267 6.74 -16.56 -9.48
N ILE A 268 6.90 -17.81 -9.06
CA ILE A 268 7.36 -18.16 -7.71
C ILE A 268 8.75 -18.75 -7.79
N ILE A 269 9.69 -18.10 -7.13
CA ILE A 269 11.05 -18.58 -6.92
C ILE A 269 11.07 -19.52 -5.72
N ASP A 270 11.74 -20.66 -5.84
CA ASP A 270 12.12 -21.50 -4.71
C ASP A 270 13.62 -21.33 -4.43
N VAL A 271 13.97 -20.65 -3.35
CA VAL A 271 15.36 -20.32 -3.00
C VAL A 271 16.21 -21.55 -2.66
N ARG A 272 15.62 -22.75 -2.55
CA ARG A 272 16.38 -23.99 -2.39
C ARG A 272 16.95 -24.50 -3.72
N GLN A 273 16.37 -24.06 -4.84
CA GLN A 273 16.86 -24.42 -6.17
C GLN A 273 18.11 -23.59 -6.50
N SER A 274 19.06 -24.22 -7.20
CA SER A 274 20.31 -23.58 -7.61
C SER A 274 20.20 -22.80 -8.92
N GLU A 275 19.23 -23.17 -9.78
CA GLU A 275 18.96 -22.49 -11.04
C GLU A 275 18.32 -21.13 -10.79
N THR A 276 18.78 -20.10 -11.51
CA THR A 276 18.31 -18.72 -11.33
C THR A 276 17.64 -18.15 -12.58
N ALA A 277 17.71 -18.84 -13.71
CA ALA A 277 17.03 -18.45 -14.96
C ALA A 277 15.61 -19.04 -15.09
N ARG A 278 15.15 -19.82 -14.11
CA ARG A 278 13.83 -20.47 -14.15
C ARG A 278 13.14 -20.39 -12.79
N ALA A 279 11.85 -20.03 -12.80
CA ALA A 279 11.01 -20.11 -11.60
C ALA A 279 10.50 -21.54 -11.33
N ALA A 280 10.12 -21.78 -10.06
CA ALA A 280 9.54 -23.04 -9.63
C ALA A 280 8.08 -23.18 -10.11
N VAL A 281 7.32 -22.09 -10.03
CA VAL A 281 5.93 -21.98 -10.49
C VAL A 281 5.81 -20.76 -11.39
N ILE A 282 5.02 -20.88 -12.46
CA ILE A 282 4.76 -19.76 -13.38
C ILE A 282 3.28 -19.77 -13.74
N ALA A 283 2.55 -18.73 -13.33
CA ALA A 283 1.24 -18.41 -13.87
C ALA A 283 1.42 -17.54 -15.13
N LYS A 284 0.80 -17.93 -16.24
CA LYS A 284 0.84 -17.19 -17.51
C LYS A 284 -0.57 -16.98 -18.01
N ARG A 285 -0.77 -15.93 -18.82
CA ARG A 285 -2.05 -15.66 -19.50
C ARG A 285 -3.23 -15.51 -18.53
N GLY A 286 -2.96 -15.05 -17.32
CA GLY A 286 -4.01 -14.67 -16.37
C GLY A 286 -4.50 -13.24 -16.58
N HIS A 287 -3.57 -12.35 -16.93
CA HIS A 287 -3.83 -10.95 -17.18
C HIS A 287 -3.57 -10.60 -18.64
N MET A 288 -4.23 -9.56 -19.11
CA MET A 288 -4.13 -9.04 -20.48
C MET A 288 -3.08 -7.94 -20.62
N ASP A 289 -2.58 -7.42 -19.49
CA ASP A 289 -1.57 -6.36 -19.41
C ASP A 289 -0.64 -6.57 -18.20
N ALA A 290 0.36 -5.70 -18.05
CA ALA A 290 1.41 -5.77 -17.03
C ALA A 290 0.86 -6.10 -15.63
N ILE A 291 1.57 -6.93 -14.88
CA ILE A 291 1.19 -7.25 -13.50
C ILE A 291 2.04 -6.38 -12.57
N ASN A 292 1.40 -5.41 -11.90
CA ASN A 292 2.05 -4.35 -11.15
C ASN A 292 2.37 -4.74 -9.71
N ALA A 293 1.52 -5.56 -9.07
CA ALA A 293 1.70 -5.96 -7.67
C ALA A 293 1.27 -7.39 -7.41
N LEU A 294 1.84 -8.01 -6.38
CA LEU A 294 1.36 -9.26 -5.81
C LEU A 294 1.18 -9.18 -4.30
N ALA A 295 0.28 -10.01 -3.77
CA ALA A 295 0.11 -10.13 -2.33
C ALA A 295 -0.21 -11.58 -1.95
N PHE A 296 0.67 -12.24 -1.19
CA PHE A 296 0.35 -13.51 -0.53
C PHE A 296 -0.61 -13.28 0.62
N ASN A 297 -1.59 -14.18 0.74
CA ASN A 297 -2.47 -14.15 1.90
C ASN A 297 -1.66 -14.46 3.18
N PRO A 298 -1.85 -13.70 4.28
CA PRO A 298 -1.07 -13.88 5.50
C PRO A 298 -1.39 -15.19 6.25
N THR A 299 -2.55 -15.80 5.98
CA THR A 299 -3.04 -16.99 6.71
C THR A 299 -3.08 -18.26 5.86
N SER A 300 -3.12 -18.14 4.53
CA SER A 300 -3.17 -19.26 3.60
C SER A 300 -1.85 -19.42 2.83
N GLU A 301 -1.26 -20.62 2.87
CA GLU A 301 0.00 -20.94 2.18
C GLU A 301 -0.15 -21.04 0.66
N VAL A 302 -1.38 -21.08 0.14
CA VAL A 302 -1.64 -21.34 -1.28
C VAL A 302 -2.30 -20.18 -2.00
N LEU A 303 -2.84 -19.19 -1.28
CA LEU A 303 -3.60 -18.10 -1.87
C LEU A 303 -2.70 -16.90 -2.14
N VAL A 304 -2.70 -16.44 -3.39
CA VAL A 304 -1.98 -15.22 -3.80
C VAL A 304 -2.88 -14.38 -4.70
N ALA A 305 -2.83 -13.07 -4.51
CA ALA A 305 -3.51 -12.09 -5.35
C ALA A 305 -2.49 -11.38 -6.26
N THR A 306 -2.90 -11.00 -7.46
CA THR A 306 -2.14 -10.19 -8.41
C THR A 306 -2.97 -9.01 -8.89
N ALA A 307 -2.35 -7.84 -9.08
CA ALA A 307 -2.99 -6.65 -9.63
C ALA A 307 -2.33 -6.26 -10.95
N SER A 308 -3.12 -5.80 -11.91
CA SER A 308 -2.65 -5.57 -13.26
C SER A 308 -3.10 -4.23 -13.84
N ALA A 309 -2.33 -3.76 -14.81
CA ALA A 309 -2.70 -2.68 -15.72
C ALA A 309 -3.97 -2.99 -16.54
N ASP A 310 -4.41 -4.26 -16.61
CA ASP A 310 -5.69 -4.65 -17.21
C ASP A 310 -6.92 -4.30 -16.37
N LYS A 311 -6.73 -3.54 -15.28
CA LYS A 311 -7.77 -3.03 -14.36
C LYS A 311 -8.40 -4.10 -13.46
N THR A 312 -7.92 -5.34 -13.54
CA THR A 312 -8.45 -6.45 -12.75
C THR A 312 -7.45 -6.94 -11.70
N LEU A 313 -7.98 -7.63 -10.71
CA LEU A 313 -7.17 -8.45 -9.81
C LEU A 313 -7.39 -9.93 -10.12
N GLY A 314 -6.32 -10.72 -10.05
CA GLY A 314 -6.37 -12.17 -10.14
C GLY A 314 -6.21 -12.82 -8.76
N ILE A 315 -7.11 -13.73 -8.41
CA ILE A 315 -6.95 -14.60 -7.24
C ILE A 315 -6.47 -15.97 -7.70
N TRP A 316 -5.40 -16.48 -7.09
CA TRP A 316 -4.72 -17.69 -7.54
C TRP A 316 -4.52 -18.69 -6.41
N ASP A 317 -4.61 -19.97 -6.77
CA ASP A 317 -4.17 -21.09 -5.95
C ASP A 317 -2.83 -21.61 -6.47
N LEU A 318 -1.78 -21.52 -5.65
CA LEU A 318 -0.43 -21.98 -6.01
C LEU A 318 -0.36 -23.47 -6.37
N ARG A 319 -1.33 -24.29 -5.95
CA ARG A 319 -1.45 -25.71 -6.31
C ARG A 319 -1.92 -25.90 -7.75
N ASN A 320 -2.64 -24.92 -8.32
CA ASN A 320 -3.11 -24.92 -9.71
C ASN A 320 -3.07 -23.51 -10.33
N VAL A 321 -1.89 -23.06 -10.73
CA VAL A 321 -1.70 -21.74 -11.36
C VAL A 321 -2.06 -21.69 -12.85
N LYS A 322 -2.73 -22.73 -13.39
CA LYS A 322 -3.09 -22.76 -14.81
C LYS A 322 -4.23 -21.79 -15.15
N GLU A 323 -5.06 -21.50 -14.16
CA GLU A 323 -6.22 -20.61 -14.26
C GLU A 323 -6.36 -19.84 -12.95
N LYS A 324 -6.98 -18.66 -13.03
CA LYS A 324 -7.38 -17.90 -11.84
C LYS A 324 -8.48 -18.68 -11.11
N VAL A 325 -8.47 -18.64 -9.79
CA VAL A 325 -9.60 -19.08 -8.97
C VAL A 325 -10.76 -18.11 -9.15
N HIS A 326 -10.45 -16.81 -9.19
CA HIS A 326 -11.43 -15.74 -9.36
C HIS A 326 -10.78 -14.49 -9.95
N THR A 327 -11.58 -13.61 -10.55
CA THR A 327 -11.16 -12.29 -11.02
C THR A 327 -12.01 -11.24 -10.30
N LEU A 328 -11.37 -10.25 -9.68
CA LEU A 328 -12.07 -9.12 -9.07
C LEU A 328 -12.10 -7.97 -10.07
N GLU A 329 -13.30 -7.48 -10.36
CA GLU A 329 -13.58 -6.42 -11.33
C GLU A 329 -14.26 -5.24 -10.62
N GLY A 330 -13.85 -4.02 -10.94
CA GLY A 330 -14.43 -2.80 -10.33
C GLY A 330 -13.54 -1.56 -10.42
N HIS A 331 -12.23 -1.74 -10.62
CA HIS A 331 -11.35 -0.63 -10.96
C HIS A 331 -11.52 -0.18 -12.41
N ASN A 332 -11.36 1.11 -12.65
CA ASN A 332 -11.51 1.73 -13.98
C ASN A 332 -10.17 2.04 -14.67
N ASP A 333 -9.06 1.81 -13.98
CA ASP A 333 -7.70 2.01 -14.48
C ASP A 333 -6.71 1.02 -13.83
N ALA A 334 -5.45 1.07 -14.25
CA ALA A 334 -4.37 0.20 -13.80
C ALA A 334 -4.31 0.08 -12.28
N VAL A 335 -4.38 -1.16 -11.78
CA VAL A 335 -4.26 -1.46 -10.36
C VAL A 335 -2.78 -1.59 -10.03
N THR A 336 -2.28 -0.78 -9.11
CA THR A 336 -0.85 -0.59 -8.85
C THR A 336 -0.37 -1.15 -7.53
N SER A 337 -1.27 -1.38 -6.57
CA SER A 337 -0.92 -1.84 -5.24
C SER A 337 -1.94 -2.84 -4.68
N LEU A 338 -1.45 -3.82 -3.94
CA LEU A 338 -2.25 -4.81 -3.23
C LEU A 338 -1.75 -5.02 -1.81
N SER A 339 -2.68 -5.22 -0.89
CA SER A 339 -2.33 -5.59 0.48
C SER A 339 -3.50 -6.29 1.16
N TRP A 340 -3.26 -7.50 1.68
CA TRP A 340 -4.24 -8.20 2.51
C TRP A 340 -4.41 -7.49 3.85
N HIS A 341 -5.64 -7.52 4.38
CA HIS A 341 -5.91 -7.01 5.71
C HIS A 341 -5.09 -7.79 6.75
N PRO A 342 -4.41 -7.12 7.69
CA PRO A 342 -3.47 -7.78 8.60
C PRO A 342 -4.16 -8.72 9.60
N GLN A 343 -5.44 -8.51 9.91
CA GLN A 343 -6.18 -9.34 10.87
C GLN A 343 -7.32 -10.17 10.26
N GLU A 344 -7.76 -9.85 9.03
CA GLU A 344 -8.94 -10.47 8.42
C GLU A 344 -8.56 -11.14 7.11
N ALA A 345 -8.47 -12.47 7.15
CA ALA A 345 -7.91 -13.27 6.06
C ALA A 345 -8.68 -13.17 4.73
N GLY A 346 -9.98 -12.85 4.78
CA GLY A 346 -10.83 -12.72 3.60
C GLY A 346 -10.80 -11.35 2.94
N ILE A 347 -10.16 -10.36 3.57
CA ILE A 347 -10.20 -8.97 3.12
C ILE A 347 -8.92 -8.60 2.38
N LEU A 348 -9.08 -8.12 1.15
CA LEU A 348 -8.00 -7.63 0.30
C LEU A 348 -8.23 -6.15 0.00
N GLY A 349 -7.19 -5.32 0.14
CA GLY A 349 -7.19 -3.95 -0.36
C GLY A 349 -6.47 -3.83 -1.70
N SER A 350 -6.95 -2.94 -2.56
CA SER A 350 -6.28 -2.58 -3.81
C SER A 350 -6.32 -1.08 -4.07
N GLY A 351 -5.23 -0.58 -4.66
CA GLY A 351 -5.10 0.81 -5.06
C GLY A 351 -4.85 0.92 -6.57
N SER A 352 -5.44 1.93 -7.20
CA SER A 352 -5.40 2.10 -8.66
C SER A 352 -5.17 3.56 -9.07
N TYR A 353 -4.71 3.72 -10.30
CA TYR A 353 -4.66 5.00 -11.00
C TYR A 353 -6.04 5.61 -11.25
N ASP A 354 -7.13 4.87 -11.07
CA ASP A 354 -8.49 5.42 -11.07
C ASP A 354 -8.81 6.29 -9.84
N ARG A 355 -7.80 6.54 -8.98
CA ARG A 355 -7.86 7.39 -7.79
C ARG A 355 -8.68 6.77 -6.65
N ARG A 356 -8.91 5.45 -6.69
CA ARG A 356 -9.65 4.71 -5.66
C ARG A 356 -8.77 3.71 -4.93
N VAL A 357 -9.12 3.50 -3.66
CA VAL A 357 -8.75 2.30 -2.91
C VAL A 357 -10.02 1.46 -2.74
N ILE A 358 -10.01 0.20 -3.17
CA ILE A 358 -11.14 -0.71 -3.02
C ILE A 358 -10.78 -1.80 -2.01
N PHE A 359 -11.71 -2.10 -1.11
CA PHE A 359 -11.65 -3.28 -0.24
C PHE A 359 -12.58 -4.36 -0.78
N TRP A 360 -12.06 -5.57 -0.82
CA TRP A 360 -12.73 -6.75 -1.34
C TRP A 360 -12.93 -7.76 -0.21
N ASP A 361 -14.14 -8.28 -0.07
CA ASP A 361 -14.45 -9.38 0.83
C ASP A 361 -14.66 -10.67 0.03
N LEU A 362 -13.65 -11.53 0.06
CA LEU A 362 -13.67 -12.78 -0.69
C LEU A 362 -14.71 -13.78 -0.17
N SER A 363 -15.26 -13.58 1.02
CA SER A 363 -16.31 -14.46 1.53
C SER A 363 -17.66 -14.25 0.84
N ARG A 364 -17.85 -13.07 0.23
CA ARG A 364 -19.08 -12.69 -0.48
C ARG A 364 -19.09 -13.05 -1.97
N VAL A 365 -18.00 -13.64 -2.46
CA VAL A 365 -17.91 -14.05 -3.87
C VAL A 365 -19.03 -15.04 -4.18
N GLY A 366 -19.87 -14.67 -5.16
CA GLY A 366 -21.00 -15.50 -5.61
C GLY A 366 -22.27 -15.37 -4.77
N GLU A 367 -22.34 -14.42 -3.83
CA GLU A 367 -23.60 -14.06 -3.17
C GLU A 367 -24.60 -13.48 -4.19
N GLU A 368 -25.89 -13.76 -3.96
CA GLU A 368 -26.96 -13.22 -4.81
C GLU A 368 -27.24 -11.76 -4.46
N GLN A 369 -27.14 -10.87 -5.45
CA GLN A 369 -27.46 -9.45 -5.33
C GLN A 369 -28.79 -9.11 -5.99
N MET A 370 -29.48 -8.08 -5.47
CA MET A 370 -30.63 -7.50 -6.16
C MET A 370 -30.16 -6.81 -7.46
N PRO A 371 -31.04 -6.66 -8.47
CA PRO A 371 -30.65 -6.05 -9.73
C PRO A 371 -30.04 -4.65 -9.58
N ASP A 372 -30.57 -3.84 -8.65
CA ASP A 372 -30.07 -2.48 -8.41
C ASP A 372 -28.64 -2.50 -7.81
N ASP A 373 -28.33 -3.45 -6.92
CA ASP A 373 -26.99 -3.58 -6.32
C ASP A 373 -25.94 -4.08 -7.32
N GLN A 374 -26.35 -4.85 -8.34
CA GLN A 374 -25.43 -5.32 -9.39
C GLN A 374 -24.92 -4.18 -10.28
N GLU A 375 -25.65 -3.06 -10.35
CA GLU A 375 -25.20 -1.87 -11.07
C GLU A 375 -24.06 -1.14 -10.33
N ASP A 376 -23.99 -1.29 -9.00
CA ASP A 376 -22.98 -0.65 -8.15
C ASP A 376 -21.67 -1.44 -8.06
N GLY A 377 -21.71 -2.75 -8.31
CA GLY A 377 -20.54 -3.62 -8.36
C GLY A 377 -20.81 -5.06 -7.93
N PRO A 378 -19.79 -5.93 -8.03
CA PRO A 378 -19.93 -7.33 -7.61
C PRO A 378 -20.08 -7.44 -6.08
N PRO A 379 -20.63 -8.55 -5.55
CA PRO A 379 -20.95 -8.68 -4.11
C PRO A 379 -19.71 -8.64 -3.22
N GLU A 380 -18.56 -9.05 -3.74
CA GLU A 380 -17.27 -8.96 -3.05
C GLU A 380 -16.71 -7.55 -2.93
N LEU A 381 -17.23 -6.54 -3.63
CA LEU A 381 -16.81 -5.15 -3.47
C LEU A 381 -17.40 -4.61 -2.15
N LEU A 382 -16.58 -4.59 -1.10
CA LEU A 382 -17.02 -4.22 0.24
C LEU A 382 -17.06 -2.69 0.44
N PHE A 383 -16.02 -1.99 -0.01
CA PHE A 383 -15.89 -0.56 0.22
C PHE A 383 -15.02 0.11 -0.84
N MET A 384 -15.37 1.33 -1.24
CA MET A 384 -14.58 2.15 -2.15
C MET A 384 -14.26 3.51 -1.51
N HIS A 385 -12.96 3.77 -1.35
CA HIS A 385 -12.47 5.06 -0.92
C HIS A 385 -12.30 6.02 -2.11
N GLY A 386 -13.12 7.07 -2.15
CA GLY A 386 -13.10 8.12 -3.16
C GLY A 386 -12.50 9.46 -2.71
N GLY A 387 -11.62 9.45 -1.71
CA GLY A 387 -11.07 10.66 -1.11
C GLY A 387 -9.95 11.33 -1.91
N HIS A 388 -9.34 10.63 -2.87
CA HIS A 388 -8.25 11.15 -3.69
C HIS A 388 -8.74 11.74 -5.01
N THR A 389 -8.06 12.79 -5.43
CA THR A 389 -8.34 13.53 -6.67
C THR A 389 -7.30 13.28 -7.77
N ASN A 390 -6.28 12.47 -7.48
CA ASN A 390 -5.22 12.11 -8.42
C ASN A 390 -4.81 10.63 -8.23
N HIS A 391 -3.95 10.12 -9.12
CA HIS A 391 -3.48 8.75 -9.13
C HIS A 391 -2.92 8.34 -7.76
N LEU A 392 -3.25 7.12 -7.36
CA LEU A 392 -2.79 6.57 -6.10
C LEU A 392 -1.35 6.06 -6.23
N ALA A 393 -0.48 6.52 -5.33
CA ALA A 393 0.93 6.13 -5.30
C ALA A 393 1.19 4.87 -4.45
N ASP A 394 0.69 4.82 -3.21
CA ASP A 394 0.80 3.65 -2.34
C ASP A 394 -0.28 3.72 -1.24
N PHE A 395 -0.61 2.58 -0.63
CA PHE A 395 -1.41 2.53 0.59
C PHE A 395 -0.92 1.45 1.55
N SER A 396 -1.25 1.60 2.83
CA SER A 396 -0.88 0.66 3.88
C SER A 396 -2.00 0.53 4.91
N TRP A 397 -2.38 -0.71 5.19
CA TRP A 397 -3.15 -1.06 6.39
C TRP A 397 -2.33 -0.77 7.66
N ASN A 398 -3.00 -0.29 8.70
CA ASN A 398 -2.43 -0.21 10.03
C ASN A 398 -2.46 -1.61 10.68
N PRO A 399 -1.32 -2.13 11.15
CA PRO A 399 -1.28 -3.46 11.76
C PRO A 399 -1.86 -3.53 13.19
N ASN A 400 -2.20 -2.39 13.79
CA ASN A 400 -2.64 -2.28 15.19
C ASN A 400 -4.09 -1.83 15.34
N GLU A 401 -4.59 -0.97 14.45
CA GLU A 401 -5.98 -0.50 14.44
C GLU A 401 -6.70 -1.12 13.24
N PRO A 402 -7.69 -2.01 13.45
CA PRO A 402 -8.47 -2.60 12.37
C PRO A 402 -9.13 -1.53 11.49
N TRP A 403 -9.18 -1.79 10.18
CA TRP A 403 -9.84 -0.92 9.20
C TRP A 403 -9.27 0.50 9.06
N LEU A 404 -8.14 0.78 9.71
CA LEU A 404 -7.40 2.02 9.55
C LEU A 404 -6.38 1.90 8.42
N VAL A 405 -6.42 2.84 7.49
CA VAL A 405 -5.54 2.89 6.33
C VAL A 405 -4.84 4.24 6.21
N CYS A 406 -3.61 4.20 5.71
CA CYS A 406 -2.94 5.36 5.16
C CYS A 406 -2.82 5.18 3.65
N SER A 407 -3.11 6.21 2.87
CA SER A 407 -3.07 6.19 1.41
C SER A 407 -2.54 7.52 0.90
N ALA A 408 -1.64 7.49 -0.09
CA ALA A 408 -1.02 8.66 -0.68
C ALA A 408 -1.33 8.75 -2.18
N ALA A 409 -1.56 9.96 -2.66
CA ALA A 409 -1.73 10.28 -4.07
C ALA A 409 -0.59 11.17 -4.60
N GLU A 410 -0.48 11.24 -5.92
CA GLU A 410 0.58 11.99 -6.62
C GLU A 410 0.46 13.53 -6.50
N ASP A 411 -0.70 14.03 -6.09
CA ASP A 411 -0.98 15.46 -5.83
C ASP A 411 -0.58 15.92 -4.41
N ASN A 412 0.38 15.23 -3.80
CA ASN A 412 0.88 15.42 -2.43
C ASN A 412 -0.13 15.09 -1.32
N LEU A 413 -1.34 14.62 -1.66
CA LEU A 413 -2.36 14.34 -0.67
C LEU A 413 -2.07 13.02 0.04
N LEU A 414 -1.91 13.11 1.36
CA LEU A 414 -1.88 11.96 2.26
C LEU A 414 -3.20 11.92 3.02
N GLN A 415 -3.87 10.77 2.97
CA GLN A 415 -5.07 10.52 3.77
C GLN A 415 -4.84 9.39 4.76
N ILE A 416 -5.36 9.58 5.97
CA ILE A 416 -5.43 8.57 7.01
C ILE A 416 -6.90 8.43 7.38
N TRP A 417 -7.48 7.26 7.17
CA TRP A 417 -8.92 7.07 7.27
C TRP A 417 -9.26 5.70 7.84
N LYS A 418 -10.33 5.64 8.63
CA LYS A 418 -10.91 4.42 9.17
C LYS A 418 -12.32 4.28 8.62
N VAL A 419 -12.61 3.13 8.01
CA VAL A 419 -13.98 2.82 7.53
C VAL A 419 -14.93 2.80 8.72
N ALA A 420 -16.18 3.26 8.50
CA ALA A 420 -17.20 3.25 9.53
C ALA A 420 -17.50 1.81 9.99
N ASP A 421 -17.57 1.60 11.30
CA ASP A 421 -17.93 0.30 11.88
C ASP A 421 -19.34 -0.17 11.43
N SER A 422 -20.23 0.71 10.97
CA SER A 422 -21.51 0.32 10.37
C SER A 422 -21.40 -0.42 9.03
N ILE A 423 -20.24 -0.36 8.36
CA ILE A 423 -19.98 -1.02 7.08
C ILE A 423 -19.22 -2.33 7.28
N VAL A 424 -18.27 -2.33 8.22
CA VAL A 424 -17.29 -3.42 8.40
C VAL A 424 -17.39 -4.13 9.74
N GLY A 425 -18.21 -3.61 10.66
CA GLY A 425 -18.50 -4.25 11.94
C GLY A 425 -19.24 -5.56 11.70
N LYS A 426 -18.90 -6.57 12.50
CA LYS A 426 -19.64 -7.82 12.55
C LYS A 426 -20.90 -7.57 13.38
N ASP A 427 -22.07 -7.89 12.84
CA ASP A 427 -23.30 -7.84 13.62
C ASP A 427 -23.15 -8.78 14.83
N ASP A 428 -23.17 -8.22 16.05
CA ASP A 428 -23.15 -8.99 17.30
C ASP A 428 -24.35 -9.97 17.42
N GLY A 429 -25.31 -9.91 16.49
CA GLY A 429 -26.44 -10.83 16.36
C GLY A 429 -26.10 -12.23 15.81
N ASP A 430 -24.91 -12.42 15.25
CA ASP A 430 -24.44 -13.72 14.73
C ASP A 430 -23.50 -14.47 15.69
N LEU A 431 -23.27 -13.94 16.89
CA LEU A 431 -22.64 -14.73 17.96
C LEU A 431 -23.63 -15.80 18.42
N PRO A 432 -23.28 -17.11 18.36
CA PRO A 432 -24.11 -18.13 18.97
C PRO A 432 -24.32 -17.75 20.44
N LEU A 433 -25.58 -17.76 20.88
CA LEU A 433 -26.04 -17.41 22.24
C LEU A 433 -25.22 -18.06 23.38
N ASP A 434 -24.44 -19.08 23.06
CA ASP A 434 -23.58 -19.83 23.98
C ASP A 434 -22.34 -19.05 24.44
N GLU A 435 -21.96 -17.94 23.78
CA GLU A 435 -20.80 -17.11 24.14
C GLU A 435 -21.15 -15.77 24.81
N ILE A 436 -22.43 -15.41 24.88
CA ILE A 436 -22.87 -14.12 25.47
C ILE A 436 -22.88 -14.16 27.02
N ASP A 437 -22.79 -15.34 27.63
CA ASP A 437 -22.86 -15.55 29.10
C ASP A 437 -21.55 -16.11 29.72
N ARG A 438 -20.36 -15.73 29.23
CA ARG A 438 -19.08 -16.09 29.90
C ARG A 438 -18.19 -14.93 30.31
#